data_AF-A0A943XE49-F1
#
_entry.id   AF-A0A943XE49-F1
#
_cell.length_a   1.000
_cell.length_b   1.000
_cell.length_c   1.000
_cell.angle_alpha   90.00
_cell.angle_beta   90.00
_cell.angle_gamma   90.00
#
_symmetry.space_group_name_H-M   'P 1'
#
loop_
_entity.id
_entity.type
_entity.pdbx_description
1 polymer ?
#
loop_
_entity_poly.entity_id
_entity_poly.type
_entity_poly.pdbx_seq_one_letter_code
_entity_poly.pdbx_strand_id
1 'polypeptide(L)'
;MVDYSELKKKFKAKNPNFGEKRRKKNLAIKKIAREYELKKAEITGGPPLFTKGPAFYVLAILLLVVIGSVIVPGILNGNLTMGKKRIERNQLLARKAMTSLSIALGRYRFHVGEYPTDEEGLQVLSFRKPDEIRRIRKIHPGWDGPYVNHIVKDPWGHDYFYARRPEGGTPILYSCGPDGRAGSTDDILPDRLDFDAAFRDTSWTNHWAPCELRGVVVAPDEATKRRVQNDMKAYD
;
A
#
# COMPACT_ATOMS: atom_id res chain seq x y z
N MET A 1 79.57 13.00 69.94
CA MET A 1 78.42 13.69 69.29
C MET A 1 78.94 14.37 68.04
N VAL A 2 78.42 14.06 66.85
CA VAL A 2 78.86 14.69 65.59
C VAL A 2 78.35 16.12 65.56
N ASP A 3 79.23 17.11 65.38
CA ASP A 3 78.84 18.51 65.28
C ASP A 3 78.24 18.80 63.89
N TYR A 4 76.91 18.82 63.85
CA TYR A 4 76.14 19.08 62.64
C TYR A 4 76.31 20.51 62.10
N SER A 5 76.76 21.46 62.93
CA SER A 5 76.94 22.85 62.53
C SER A 5 78.15 23.03 61.61
N GLU A 6 79.25 22.34 61.93
CA GLU A 6 80.49 22.25 61.14
C GLU A 6 80.24 21.63 59.77
N LEU A 7 79.53 20.50 59.72
CA LEU A 7 79.20 19.82 58.47
C LEU A 7 78.34 20.69 57.55
N LYS A 8 77.38 21.44 58.11
CA LYS A 8 76.53 22.35 57.34
C LYS A 8 77.33 23.53 56.77
N LYS A 9 78.28 24.07 57.53
CA LYS A 9 79.21 25.12 57.04
C LYS A 9 80.10 24.59 55.92
N LYS A 10 80.73 23.43 56.09
CA LYS A 10 81.56 22.78 55.05
C LYS A 10 80.77 22.46 53.78
N PHE A 11 79.53 21.99 53.91
CA PHE A 11 78.66 21.71 52.76
C PHE A 11 78.26 22.99 52.02
N LYS A 12 77.91 24.06 52.75
CA LYS A 12 77.55 25.36 52.16
C LYS A 12 78.75 26.04 51.49
N ALA A 13 79.94 25.93 52.08
CA ALA A 13 81.18 26.42 51.49
C ALA A 13 81.56 25.66 50.20
N LYS A 14 81.37 24.34 50.18
CA LYS A 14 81.61 23.50 48.99
C LYS A 14 80.60 23.72 47.86
N ASN A 15 79.37 24.16 48.18
CA ASN A 15 78.29 24.38 47.22
C ASN A 15 77.53 25.70 47.49
N PRO A 16 78.11 26.86 47.12
CA PRO A 16 77.50 28.17 47.40
C PRO A 16 76.12 28.34 46.74
N ASN A 17 75.91 27.76 45.54
CA ASN A 17 74.69 27.94 44.74
C ASN A 17 73.62 26.85 44.96
N PHE A 18 73.75 26.01 45.98
CA PHE A 18 72.85 24.88 46.23
C PHE A 18 71.38 25.30 46.43
N GLY A 19 71.17 26.42 47.15
CA GLY A 19 69.82 26.95 47.42
C GLY A 19 69.09 27.43 46.15
N GLU A 20 69.81 28.10 45.25
CA GLU A 20 69.25 28.59 43.99
C GLU A 20 68.93 27.44 43.03
N LYS A 21 69.82 26.45 42.92
CA LYS A 21 69.57 25.23 42.13
C LYS A 21 68.30 24.51 42.60
N ARG A 22 68.10 24.42 43.93
CA ARG A 22 66.89 23.82 44.52
C ARG A 22 65.64 24.65 44.21
N ARG A 23 65.72 25.98 44.29
CA ARG A 23 64.61 26.88 43.93
C ARG A 23 64.21 26.73 42.45
N LYS A 24 65.19 26.75 41.54
CA LYS A 24 64.95 26.55 40.09
C LYS A 24 64.33 25.19 39.79
N LYS A 25 64.83 24.12 40.44
CA LYS A 25 64.25 22.76 40.33
C LYS A 25 62.80 22.72 40.81
N ASN A 26 62.50 23.32 41.96
CA ASN A 26 61.15 23.33 42.51
C ASN A 26 60.17 24.15 41.62
N LEU A 27 60.64 25.24 41.01
CA LEU A 27 59.85 26.01 40.05
C LEU A 27 59.58 25.22 38.77
N ALA A 28 60.56 24.48 38.26
CA ALA A 28 60.39 23.61 37.10
C ALA A 28 59.37 22.49 37.37
N ILE A 29 59.45 21.86 38.54
CA ILE A 29 58.48 20.83 38.96
C ILE A 29 57.06 21.40 39.01
N LYS A 30 56.89 22.62 39.56
CA LYS A 30 55.58 23.30 39.58
C LYS A 30 55.05 23.62 38.19
N LYS A 31 55.90 24.01 37.25
CA LYS A 31 55.50 24.25 35.85
C LYS A 31 55.01 22.97 35.19
N ILE A 32 55.78 21.87 35.32
CA ILE A 32 55.41 20.56 34.77
C ILE A 32 54.08 20.07 35.36
N ALA A 33 53.87 20.22 36.68
CA ALA A 33 52.61 19.84 37.31
C ALA A 33 51.42 20.65 36.76
N ARG A 34 51.59 21.95 36.53
CA ARG A 34 50.54 22.79 35.94
C ARG A 34 50.25 22.41 34.49
N GLU A 35 51.29 22.15 33.69
CA GLU A 35 51.13 21.68 32.30
C GLU A 35 50.46 20.30 32.23
N TYR A 36 50.77 19.42 33.18
CA TYR A 36 50.11 18.12 33.30
C TYR A 36 48.61 18.28 33.60
N GLU A 37 48.23 19.14 34.55
CA GLU A 37 46.82 19.38 34.85
C GLU A 37 46.06 20.02 33.67
N LEU A 38 46.70 20.92 32.93
CA LEU A 38 46.11 21.51 31.72
C LEU A 38 45.91 20.47 30.61
N LYS A 39 46.94 19.65 30.32
CA LYS A 39 46.83 18.57 29.34
C LYS A 39 45.82 17.50 29.75
N LYS A 40 45.73 17.21 31.05
CA LYS A 40 44.75 16.28 31.61
C LYS A 40 43.34 16.82 31.38
N ALA A 41 43.09 18.10 31.63
CA ALA A 41 41.80 18.74 31.39
C ALA A 41 41.41 18.78 29.90
N GLU A 42 42.38 18.97 29.01
CA GLU A 42 42.19 18.96 27.54
C GLU A 42 41.78 17.57 27.03
N ILE A 43 42.47 16.51 27.49
CA ILE A 43 42.17 15.12 27.09
C ILE A 43 40.83 14.63 27.69
N THR A 44 40.50 15.03 28.92
CA THR A 44 39.28 14.58 29.60
C THR A 44 38.07 15.48 29.39
N GLY A 45 38.19 16.58 28.63
CA GLY A 45 37.06 17.45 28.30
C GLY A 45 36.50 18.25 29.48
N GLY A 46 37.33 18.52 30.49
CA GLY A 46 36.91 19.16 31.76
C GLY A 46 36.05 18.25 32.65
N PRO A 47 35.80 18.61 33.92
CA PRO A 47 34.81 17.91 34.71
C PRO A 47 33.46 18.03 34.00
N PRO A 48 32.65 16.95 33.93
CA PRO A 48 31.34 17.04 33.31
C PRO A 48 30.57 18.19 34.00
N LEU A 49 30.15 19.18 33.22
CA LEU A 49 29.41 20.36 33.71
C LEU A 49 28.12 19.98 34.45
N PHE A 50 27.67 18.73 34.30
CA PHE A 50 26.55 18.17 35.03
C PHE A 50 26.88 16.76 35.53
N THR A 51 27.20 16.63 36.81
CA THR A 51 27.08 15.33 37.50
C THR A 51 25.60 15.08 37.74
N LYS A 52 24.93 14.50 36.75
CA LYS A 52 23.50 14.19 36.88
C LYS A 52 23.36 13.04 37.88
N GLY A 53 22.64 13.28 38.97
CA GLY A 53 22.44 12.29 40.04
C GLY A 53 21.69 11.05 39.54
N PRO A 54 21.68 9.95 40.31
CA PRO A 54 20.99 8.70 39.94
C PRO A 54 19.51 8.93 39.57
N ALA A 55 18.84 9.90 40.19
CA ALA A 55 17.47 10.31 39.87
C ALA A 55 17.27 10.78 38.42
N PHE A 56 18.27 11.44 37.82
CA PHE A 56 18.19 11.86 36.42
C PHE A 56 18.18 10.66 35.46
N TYR A 57 19.00 9.64 35.74
CA TYR A 57 19.05 8.43 34.93
C TYR A 57 17.75 7.62 35.05
N VAL A 58 17.18 7.54 36.25
CA VAL A 58 15.88 6.89 36.47
C VAL A 58 14.78 7.60 35.66
N LEU A 59 14.74 8.94 35.71
CA LEU A 59 13.79 9.73 34.92
C LEU A 59 13.99 9.54 33.41
N ALA A 60 15.24 9.52 32.95
CA ALA A 60 15.58 9.33 31.54
C ALA A 60 15.14 7.96 31.02
N ILE A 61 15.32 6.90 31.81
CA ILE A 61 14.89 5.54 31.45
C ILE A 61 13.36 5.46 31.41
N LEU A 62 12.67 6.05 32.40
CA LEU A 62 11.20 6.10 32.42
C LEU A 62 10.62 6.77 31.17
N LEU A 63 11.20 7.90 30.77
CA LEU A 63 10.77 8.65 29.59
C LEU A 63 11.01 7.84 28.30
N LEU A 64 12.12 7.10 28.22
CA LEU A 64 12.43 6.25 27.07
C LEU A 64 11.47 5.05 26.96
N VAL A 65 11.04 4.47 28.08
CA VAL A 65 10.02 3.41 28.12
C VAL A 65 8.65 3.93 27.65
N VAL A 66 8.25 5.13 28.08
CA VAL A 66 6.99 5.75 27.66
C VAL A 66 6.98 6.09 26.17
N ILE A 67 8.08 6.62 25.64
CA ILE A 67 8.20 6.89 24.20
C ILE A 67 8.22 5.56 23.42
N GLY A 68 8.95 4.56 23.92
CA GLY A 68 9.00 3.23 23.32
C GLY A 68 7.64 2.55 23.23
N SER A 69 6.81 2.63 24.29
CA SER A 69 5.50 1.98 24.32
C SER A 69 4.50 2.53 23.30
N VAL A 70 4.65 3.79 22.89
CA VAL A 70 3.80 4.42 21.87
C VAL A 70 4.26 4.09 20.46
N ILE A 71 5.58 4.03 20.23
CA ILE A 71 6.16 3.85 18.88
C ILE A 71 6.16 2.38 18.45
N VAL A 72 6.49 1.47 19.36
CA VAL A 72 6.67 0.04 19.07
C VAL A 72 5.42 -0.63 18.47
N PRO A 73 4.19 -0.38 18.96
CA PRO A 73 2.98 -0.96 18.36
C PRO A 73 2.74 -0.47 16.93
N GLY A 74 3.07 0.79 16.61
CA GLY A 74 2.86 1.37 15.28
C GLY A 74 3.74 0.74 14.19
N ILE A 75 4.98 0.39 14.54
CA ILE A 75 5.95 -0.22 13.61
C ILE A 75 5.65 -1.72 13.40
N LEU A 76 5.32 -2.45 14.47
CA LEU A 76 5.01 -3.88 14.40
C LEU A 76 3.65 -4.14 13.73
N ASN A 77 2.62 -3.33 14.02
CA ASN A 77 1.29 -3.51 13.44
C ASN A 77 1.15 -2.90 12.04
N GLY A 78 1.99 -1.93 11.68
CA GLY A 78 1.98 -1.31 10.34
C GLY A 78 2.24 -2.32 9.22
N ASN A 79 3.19 -3.23 9.40
CA ASN A 79 3.55 -4.19 8.35
C ASN A 79 2.50 -5.30 8.15
N LEU A 80 1.92 -5.81 9.24
CA LEU A 80 0.90 -6.87 9.17
C LEU A 80 -0.46 -6.36 8.68
N THR A 81 -0.85 -5.13 9.04
CA THR A 81 -2.10 -4.52 8.57
C THR A 81 -2.00 -4.06 7.11
N MET A 82 -0.82 -3.62 6.65
CA MET A 82 -0.60 -3.24 5.26
C MET A 82 -0.73 -4.42 4.29
N GLY A 83 -0.29 -5.62 4.67
CA GLY A 83 -0.44 -6.84 3.85
C GLY A 83 -1.91 -7.22 3.65
N LYS A 84 -2.68 -7.33 4.73
CA LYS A 84 -4.11 -7.66 4.68
C LYS A 84 -4.92 -6.66 3.86
N LYS A 85 -4.68 -5.36 4.07
CA LYS A 85 -5.34 -4.28 3.30
C LYS A 85 -5.01 -4.33 1.80
N ARG A 86 -3.80 -4.76 1.43
CA ARG A 86 -3.43 -4.93 0.01
C ARG A 86 -4.15 -6.11 -0.63
N ILE A 87 -4.26 -7.24 0.07
CA ILE A 87 -4.98 -8.43 -0.42
C ILE A 87 -6.46 -8.09 -0.66
N GLU A 88 -7.13 -7.49 0.32
CA GLU A 88 -8.54 -7.06 0.20
C GLU A 88 -8.74 -6.06 -0.93
N ARG A 89 -7.82 -5.10 -1.09
CA ARG A 89 -7.87 -4.13 -2.18
C ARG A 89 -7.74 -4.80 -3.55
N ASN A 90 -6.79 -5.72 -3.70
CA ASN A 90 -6.58 -6.42 -4.96
C ASN A 90 -7.82 -7.25 -5.32
N GLN A 91 -8.34 -8.03 -4.39
CA GLN A 91 -9.59 -8.78 -4.62
C GLN A 91 -10.75 -7.86 -5.01
N LEU A 92 -10.90 -6.70 -4.37
CA LEU A 92 -11.92 -5.72 -4.73
C LEU A 92 -11.71 -5.15 -6.15
N LEU A 93 -10.47 -4.85 -6.54
CA LEU A 93 -10.16 -4.35 -7.88
C LEU A 93 -10.46 -5.41 -8.95
N ALA A 94 -10.07 -6.66 -8.71
CA ALA A 94 -10.38 -7.78 -9.58
C ALA A 94 -11.90 -7.93 -9.78
N ARG A 95 -12.67 -7.93 -8.68
CA ARG A 95 -14.15 -8.00 -8.74
C ARG A 95 -14.75 -6.87 -9.55
N LYS A 96 -14.30 -5.62 -9.36
CA LYS A 96 -14.81 -4.47 -10.11
C LYS A 96 -14.56 -4.58 -11.61
N ALA A 97 -13.34 -4.98 -12.00
CA ALA A 97 -13.01 -5.19 -13.39
C ALA A 97 -13.85 -6.33 -14.00
N MET A 98 -14.06 -7.41 -13.26
CA MET A 98 -14.91 -8.51 -13.68
C MET A 98 -16.39 -8.14 -13.83
N THR A 99 -16.96 -7.38 -12.89
CA THR A 99 -18.31 -6.84 -13.00
C THR A 99 -18.44 -5.96 -14.25
N SER A 100 -17.42 -5.16 -14.58
CA SER A 100 -17.42 -4.38 -15.82
C SER A 100 -17.40 -5.29 -17.07
N LEU A 101 -16.63 -6.37 -17.05
CA LEU A 101 -16.55 -7.33 -18.15
C LEU A 101 -17.84 -8.12 -18.31
N SER A 102 -18.48 -8.56 -17.22
CA SER A 102 -19.76 -9.29 -17.27
C SER A 102 -20.89 -8.41 -17.80
N ILE A 103 -20.94 -7.13 -17.43
CA ILE A 103 -21.89 -6.16 -18.00
C ILE A 103 -21.64 -5.98 -19.51
N ALA A 104 -20.38 -5.85 -19.92
CA ALA A 104 -20.01 -5.73 -21.33
C ALA A 104 -20.39 -6.97 -22.14
N LEU A 105 -20.18 -8.17 -21.59
CA LEU A 105 -20.63 -9.43 -22.17
C LEU A 105 -22.16 -9.50 -22.29
N GLY A 106 -22.88 -9.03 -21.26
CA GLY A 106 -24.34 -8.91 -21.30
C GLY A 106 -24.83 -8.01 -22.44
N ARG A 107 -24.18 -6.85 -22.63
CA ARG A 107 -24.47 -5.94 -23.76
C ARG A 107 -24.11 -6.53 -25.12
N TYR A 108 -23.00 -7.25 -25.22
CA TYR A 108 -22.65 -7.98 -26.44
C TYR A 108 -23.76 -8.96 -26.81
N ARG A 109 -24.19 -9.77 -25.85
CA ARG A 109 -25.31 -10.71 -26.04
C ARG A 109 -26.61 -9.98 -26.39
N PHE A 110 -26.87 -8.80 -25.86
CA PHE A 110 -28.05 -8.01 -26.23
C PHE A 110 -28.06 -7.64 -27.72
N HIS A 111 -26.91 -7.21 -28.25
CA HIS A 111 -26.77 -6.76 -29.63
C HIS A 111 -26.69 -7.91 -30.65
N VAL A 112 -25.97 -8.98 -30.29
CA VAL A 112 -25.67 -10.10 -31.19
C VAL A 112 -26.63 -11.29 -30.98
N GLY A 113 -27.25 -11.39 -29.81
CA GLY A 113 -28.09 -12.52 -29.38
C GLY A 113 -27.33 -13.60 -28.61
N GLU A 114 -26.01 -13.68 -28.80
CA GLU A 114 -25.15 -14.70 -28.20
C GLU A 114 -23.91 -14.10 -27.53
N TYR A 115 -23.26 -14.86 -26.64
CA TYR A 115 -21.95 -14.48 -26.10
C TYR A 115 -20.82 -14.78 -27.12
N PRO A 116 -19.68 -14.07 -27.03
CA PRO A 116 -18.52 -14.32 -27.88
C PRO A 116 -18.08 -15.78 -27.89
N THR A 117 -17.53 -16.23 -29.02
CA THR A 117 -16.92 -17.57 -29.11
C THR A 117 -15.62 -17.65 -28.30
N ASP A 118 -15.15 -18.86 -27.99
CA ASP A 118 -13.89 -19.04 -27.27
C ASP A 118 -12.68 -18.55 -28.07
N GLU A 119 -12.76 -18.57 -29.41
CA GLU A 119 -11.71 -18.08 -30.32
C GLU A 119 -11.61 -16.54 -30.30
N GLU A 120 -12.76 -15.85 -30.23
CA GLU A 120 -12.82 -14.39 -30.11
C GLU A 120 -12.47 -13.92 -28.69
N GLY A 121 -12.93 -14.69 -27.70
CA GLY A 121 -12.74 -14.45 -26.28
C GLY A 121 -13.20 -13.08 -25.82
N LEU A 122 -12.57 -12.56 -24.76
CA LEU A 122 -12.89 -11.23 -24.22
C LEU A 122 -12.42 -10.09 -25.14
N GLN A 123 -11.47 -10.35 -26.05
CA GLN A 123 -10.82 -9.31 -26.85
C GLN A 123 -11.82 -8.56 -27.74
N VAL A 124 -12.86 -9.25 -28.22
CA VAL A 124 -13.93 -8.69 -29.06
C VAL A 124 -14.64 -7.51 -28.41
N LEU A 125 -14.68 -7.46 -27.08
CA LEU A 125 -15.33 -6.38 -26.33
C LEU A 125 -14.60 -5.05 -26.49
N SER A 126 -13.31 -5.08 -26.86
CA SER A 126 -12.42 -3.92 -26.94
C SER A 126 -12.04 -3.51 -28.36
N PHE A 127 -12.53 -4.23 -29.38
CA PHE A 127 -12.19 -3.96 -30.78
C PHE A 127 -12.60 -2.56 -31.21
N ARG A 128 -11.61 -1.84 -31.75
CA ARG A 128 -11.72 -0.42 -32.11
C ARG A 128 -11.19 -0.12 -33.49
N LYS A 129 -10.35 -1.00 -34.04
CA LYS A 129 -9.75 -0.76 -35.35
C LYS A 129 -10.79 -1.01 -36.44
N PRO A 130 -10.82 -0.21 -37.51
CA PRO A 130 -11.76 -0.39 -38.62
C PRO A 130 -11.77 -1.81 -39.20
N ASP A 131 -10.61 -2.47 -39.28
CA ASP A 131 -10.49 -3.85 -39.77
C ASP A 131 -11.08 -4.89 -38.81
N GLU A 132 -10.94 -4.68 -37.51
CA GLU A 132 -11.55 -5.55 -36.49
C GLU A 132 -13.07 -5.39 -36.50
N ILE A 133 -13.55 -4.14 -36.58
CA ILE A 133 -14.99 -3.81 -36.65
C ILE A 133 -15.62 -4.41 -37.91
N ARG A 134 -14.99 -4.28 -39.07
CA ARG A 134 -15.50 -4.88 -40.31
C ARG A 134 -15.56 -6.40 -40.23
N ARG A 135 -14.52 -7.03 -39.66
CA ARG A 135 -14.48 -8.49 -39.49
C ARG A 135 -15.58 -8.96 -38.55
N ILE A 136 -15.72 -8.33 -37.38
CA ILE A 136 -16.69 -8.77 -36.39
C ILE A 136 -18.12 -8.51 -36.85
N ARG A 137 -18.43 -7.37 -37.48
CA ARG A 137 -19.78 -7.12 -38.04
C ARG A 137 -20.13 -8.04 -39.20
N LYS A 138 -19.14 -8.60 -39.90
CA LYS A 138 -19.38 -9.62 -40.93
C LYS A 138 -19.80 -10.96 -40.30
N ILE A 139 -19.24 -11.31 -39.15
CA ILE A 139 -19.55 -12.55 -38.41
C ILE A 139 -20.84 -12.36 -37.59
N HIS A 140 -20.97 -11.21 -36.92
CA HIS A 140 -22.04 -10.82 -36.01
C HIS A 140 -22.67 -9.49 -36.46
N PRO A 141 -23.68 -9.52 -37.36
CA PRO A 141 -24.25 -8.31 -37.97
C PRO A 141 -24.77 -7.25 -36.98
N GLY A 142 -25.25 -7.69 -35.82
CA GLY A 142 -25.80 -6.83 -34.77
C GLY A 142 -24.76 -6.16 -33.87
N TRP A 143 -23.46 -6.45 -34.03
CA TRP A 143 -22.42 -5.90 -33.15
C TRP A 143 -22.35 -4.37 -33.25
N ASP A 144 -22.39 -3.70 -32.09
CA ASP A 144 -22.36 -2.23 -31.93
C ASP A 144 -21.41 -1.83 -30.79
N GLY A 145 -20.28 -2.54 -30.69
CA GLY A 145 -19.21 -2.21 -29.75
C GLY A 145 -18.32 -1.05 -30.24
N PRO A 146 -17.24 -0.71 -29.53
CA PRO A 146 -16.65 -1.41 -28.38
C PRO A 146 -17.45 -1.26 -27.07
N TYR A 147 -17.51 -2.33 -26.29
CA TYR A 147 -18.22 -2.36 -24.99
C TYR A 147 -17.32 -1.98 -23.81
N VAL A 148 -16.00 -2.15 -23.97
CA VAL A 148 -14.99 -1.74 -22.98
C VAL A 148 -13.88 -0.92 -23.63
N ASN A 149 -13.24 -0.06 -22.84
CA ASN A 149 -12.15 0.76 -23.34
C ASN A 149 -10.87 -0.03 -23.63
N HIS A 150 -10.51 -0.87 -22.67
CA HIS A 150 -9.40 -1.79 -22.73
C HIS A 150 -9.66 -2.87 -21.68
N ILE A 151 -9.08 -4.05 -21.88
CA ILE A 151 -9.15 -5.13 -20.91
C ILE A 151 -7.93 -4.97 -20.02
N VAL A 152 -8.16 -4.54 -18.78
CA VAL A 152 -7.11 -4.49 -17.76
C VAL A 152 -6.82 -5.93 -17.33
N LYS A 153 -5.56 -6.23 -17.00
CA LYS A 153 -5.21 -7.49 -16.35
C LYS A 153 -5.70 -7.51 -14.91
N ASP A 154 -5.74 -8.70 -14.31
CA ASP A 154 -6.02 -8.78 -12.90
C ASP A 154 -4.88 -8.12 -12.06
N PRO A 155 -5.12 -7.80 -10.77
CA PRO A 155 -4.13 -7.16 -9.90
C PRO A 155 -2.83 -7.96 -9.68
N TRP A 156 -2.83 -9.24 -10.07
CA TRP A 156 -1.69 -10.14 -9.98
C TRP A 156 -0.96 -10.29 -11.32
N GLY A 157 -1.48 -9.68 -12.39
CA GLY A 157 -0.88 -9.64 -13.72
C GLY A 157 -1.34 -10.77 -14.65
N HIS A 158 -2.32 -11.57 -14.25
CA HIS A 158 -2.91 -12.61 -15.07
C HIS A 158 -4.07 -12.07 -15.91
N ASP A 159 -4.28 -12.69 -17.07
CA ASP A 159 -5.43 -12.39 -17.92
C ASP A 159 -6.67 -13.12 -17.38
N TYR A 160 -7.86 -12.53 -17.58
CA TYR A 160 -9.11 -13.14 -17.14
C TYR A 160 -9.43 -14.37 -18.00
N PHE A 161 -9.86 -15.44 -17.35
CA PHE A 161 -10.30 -16.63 -18.06
C PHE A 161 -11.74 -16.46 -18.53
N TYR A 162 -12.01 -16.83 -19.77
CA TYR A 162 -13.33 -16.82 -20.37
C TYR A 162 -13.58 -18.15 -21.09
N ALA A 163 -14.76 -18.73 -20.87
CA ALA A 163 -15.25 -19.85 -21.66
C ALA A 163 -16.76 -19.76 -21.86
N ARG A 164 -17.19 -19.88 -23.12
CA ARG A 164 -18.60 -19.95 -23.50
C ARG A 164 -19.17 -21.31 -23.10
N ARG A 165 -20.40 -21.31 -22.57
CA ARG A 165 -21.12 -22.56 -22.28
C ARG A 165 -21.77 -23.11 -23.56
N PRO A 166 -21.63 -24.42 -23.87
CA PRO A 166 -22.24 -25.02 -25.06
C PRO A 166 -23.76 -24.96 -25.07
N GLU A 167 -24.38 -25.11 -23.89
CA GLU A 167 -25.83 -25.18 -23.70
C GLU A 167 -26.56 -23.85 -23.93
N GLY A 168 -25.82 -22.75 -24.14
CA GLY A 168 -26.38 -21.40 -24.12
C GLY A 168 -26.70 -20.97 -22.69
N GLY A 169 -26.15 -19.82 -22.27
CA GLY A 169 -26.32 -19.33 -20.91
C GLY A 169 -25.15 -18.46 -20.48
N THR A 170 -25.11 -18.11 -19.20
CA THR A 170 -24.04 -17.30 -18.63
C THR A 170 -22.68 -17.98 -18.86
N PRO A 171 -21.71 -17.29 -19.48
CA PRO A 171 -20.39 -17.83 -19.72
C PRO A 171 -19.62 -17.95 -18.40
N ILE A 172 -18.56 -18.75 -18.41
CA ILE A 172 -17.63 -18.86 -17.29
C ILE A 172 -16.64 -17.70 -17.43
N LEU A 173 -16.55 -16.87 -16.39
CA LEU A 173 -15.59 -15.78 -16.26
C LEU A 173 -14.99 -15.83 -14.86
N TYR A 174 -13.67 -15.94 -14.75
CA TYR A 174 -12.97 -15.89 -13.45
C TYR A 174 -11.58 -15.27 -13.56
N SER A 175 -11.05 -14.78 -12.44
CA SER A 175 -9.63 -14.47 -12.27
C SER A 175 -8.98 -15.61 -11.48
N CYS A 176 -7.79 -16.03 -11.91
CA CYS A 176 -6.99 -17.06 -11.24
C CYS A 176 -6.41 -16.55 -9.91
N GLY A 177 -6.67 -15.31 -9.52
CA GLY A 177 -6.27 -14.78 -8.23
C GLY A 177 -4.73 -14.69 -8.05
N PRO A 178 -4.29 -14.65 -6.78
CA PRO A 178 -2.88 -14.62 -6.39
C PRO A 178 -2.03 -15.80 -6.85
N ASP A 179 -2.61 -17.01 -6.93
CA ASP A 179 -1.85 -18.23 -7.20
C ASP A 179 -1.65 -18.49 -8.71
N GLY A 180 -2.44 -17.83 -9.56
CA GLY A 180 -2.36 -17.95 -11.01
C GLY A 180 -2.80 -19.31 -11.54
N ARG A 181 -3.49 -20.13 -10.74
CA ARG A 181 -3.93 -21.47 -11.13
C ARG A 181 -5.44 -21.53 -11.26
N ALA A 182 -5.90 -21.84 -12.47
CA ALA A 182 -7.31 -22.07 -12.74
C ALA A 182 -7.88 -23.24 -11.90
N GLY A 183 -9.06 -23.05 -11.34
CA GLY A 183 -9.78 -24.04 -10.54
C GLY A 183 -9.34 -24.07 -9.07
N SER A 184 -8.65 -23.04 -8.60
CA SER A 184 -8.24 -22.91 -7.20
C SER A 184 -9.40 -22.41 -6.31
N THR A 185 -9.24 -22.50 -5.00
CA THR A 185 -10.19 -21.88 -4.05
C THR A 185 -10.06 -20.35 -3.98
N ASP A 186 -8.99 -19.78 -4.52
CA ASP A 186 -8.73 -18.33 -4.53
C ASP A 186 -9.27 -17.66 -5.81
N ASP A 187 -9.85 -18.46 -6.70
CA ASP A 187 -10.47 -17.96 -7.93
C ASP A 187 -11.62 -17.01 -7.59
N ILE A 188 -11.59 -15.85 -8.24
CA ILE A 188 -12.60 -14.82 -8.05
C ILE A 188 -13.59 -14.92 -9.20
N LEU A 189 -14.87 -15.09 -8.86
CA LEU A 189 -15.98 -15.11 -9.81
C LEU A 189 -16.81 -13.82 -9.69
N PRO A 190 -17.40 -13.31 -10.79
CA PRO A 190 -18.35 -12.23 -10.72
C PRO A 190 -19.69 -12.75 -10.17
N ASP A 191 -20.57 -11.85 -9.74
CA ASP A 191 -21.94 -12.26 -9.44
C ASP A 191 -22.61 -12.72 -10.75
N ARG A 192 -23.28 -13.88 -10.72
CA ARG A 192 -24.04 -14.38 -11.87
C ARG A 192 -25.01 -13.33 -12.40
N LEU A 193 -25.56 -12.53 -11.51
CA LEU A 193 -26.53 -11.52 -11.89
C LEU A 193 -25.89 -10.37 -12.68
N ASP A 194 -24.57 -10.13 -12.59
CA ASP A 194 -23.90 -9.01 -13.26
C ASP A 194 -23.94 -9.14 -14.79
N PHE A 195 -24.11 -10.36 -15.31
CA PHE A 195 -24.29 -10.62 -16.74
C PHE A 195 -25.64 -10.13 -17.26
N ASP A 196 -26.66 -10.16 -16.40
CA ASP A 196 -28.01 -9.73 -16.72
C ASP A 196 -28.30 -8.31 -16.21
N ALA A 197 -27.29 -7.60 -15.69
CA ALA A 197 -27.47 -6.26 -15.11
C ALA A 197 -28.06 -5.25 -16.11
N ALA A 198 -27.72 -5.36 -17.40
CA ALA A 198 -28.31 -4.53 -18.46
C ALA A 198 -29.81 -4.81 -18.71
N PHE A 199 -30.34 -5.93 -18.20
CA PHE A 199 -31.72 -6.38 -18.36
C PHE A 199 -32.54 -6.33 -17.05
N ARG A 200 -31.89 -6.01 -15.92
CA ARG A 200 -32.51 -6.12 -14.59
C ARG A 200 -33.47 -5.00 -14.27
N ASP A 201 -33.22 -3.81 -14.80
CA ASP A 201 -34.12 -2.68 -14.65
C ASP A 201 -34.68 -2.22 -16.00
N THR A 202 -36.00 -2.08 -16.04
CA THR A 202 -36.70 -1.47 -17.17
C THR A 202 -36.54 0.05 -17.18
N SER A 203 -35.50 0.59 -16.53
CA SER A 203 -35.23 2.03 -16.43
C SER A 203 -35.03 2.66 -17.81
N TRP A 204 -34.38 1.95 -18.74
CA TRP A 204 -34.29 2.34 -20.16
C TRP A 204 -35.66 2.41 -20.86
N THR A 205 -36.63 1.64 -20.39
CA THR A 205 -38.03 1.71 -20.82
C THR A 205 -38.88 2.57 -19.88
N ASN A 206 -38.31 3.48 -19.08
CA ASN A 206 -39.08 4.26 -18.09
C ASN A 206 -40.01 3.40 -17.21
N HIS A 207 -39.63 2.15 -16.97
CA HIS A 207 -40.45 1.12 -16.31
C HIS A 207 -41.81 0.86 -17.00
N TRP A 208 -41.91 0.89 -18.33
CA TRP A 208 -43.16 0.57 -19.06
C TRP A 208 -43.32 -0.92 -19.40
N ALA A 209 -42.21 -1.66 -19.47
CA ALA A 209 -42.20 -3.10 -19.71
C ALA A 209 -42.07 -3.89 -18.39
N PRO A 210 -42.65 -5.11 -18.32
CA PRO A 210 -42.43 -6.02 -17.19
C PRO A 210 -40.97 -6.51 -17.18
N CYS A 211 -40.40 -6.68 -15.98
CA CYS A 211 -39.08 -7.27 -15.79
C CYS A 211 -39.14 -8.43 -14.80
N GLU A 212 -38.28 -9.42 -14.99
CA GLU A 212 -38.16 -10.56 -14.07
C GLU A 212 -37.05 -10.28 -13.06
N LEU A 213 -37.41 -10.03 -11.80
CA LEU A 213 -36.48 -9.85 -10.70
C LEU A 213 -36.56 -11.05 -9.76
N ARG A 214 -35.46 -11.79 -9.62
CA ARG A 214 -35.34 -12.93 -8.69
C ARG A 214 -36.43 -14.01 -8.90
N GLY A 215 -36.80 -14.27 -10.16
CA GLY A 215 -37.85 -15.23 -10.51
C GLY A 215 -39.28 -14.70 -10.30
N VAL A 216 -39.44 -13.42 -10.00
CA VAL A 216 -40.74 -12.75 -9.89
C VAL A 216 -40.88 -11.78 -11.06
N VAL A 217 -41.96 -11.94 -11.83
CA VAL A 217 -42.32 -10.97 -12.88
C VAL A 217 -42.92 -9.73 -12.22
N VAL A 218 -42.18 -8.62 -12.23
CA VAL A 218 -42.63 -7.34 -11.72
C VAL A 218 -43.33 -6.61 -12.85
N ALA A 219 -44.66 -6.48 -12.74
CA ALA A 219 -45.46 -5.69 -13.67
C ALA A 219 -45.26 -4.18 -13.41
N PRO A 220 -45.29 -3.36 -14.46
CA PRO A 220 -45.10 -1.92 -14.32
C PRO A 220 -46.34 -1.25 -13.73
N ASP A 221 -46.11 -0.25 -12.89
CA ASP A 221 -47.16 0.51 -12.19
C ASP A 221 -48.14 1.18 -13.17
N GLU A 222 -49.43 1.21 -12.82
CA GLU A 222 -50.48 1.75 -13.68
C GLU A 222 -50.29 3.25 -13.99
N ALA A 223 -49.82 4.03 -13.02
CA ALA A 223 -49.58 5.46 -13.23
C ALA A 223 -48.42 5.66 -14.22
N THR A 224 -47.39 4.82 -14.14
CA THR A 224 -46.25 4.82 -15.06
C THR A 224 -46.67 4.47 -16.48
N LYS A 225 -47.52 3.44 -16.67
CA LYS A 225 -48.10 3.10 -17.98
C LYS A 225 -48.88 4.28 -18.58
N ARG A 226 -49.75 4.92 -17.80
CA ARG A 226 -50.57 6.07 -18.26
C ARG A 226 -49.70 7.27 -18.67
N ARG A 227 -48.66 7.58 -17.90
CA ARG A 227 -47.71 8.67 -18.23
C ARG A 227 -47.05 8.43 -19.58
N VAL A 228 -46.46 7.26 -19.77
CA VAL A 228 -45.77 6.91 -21.03
C VAL A 228 -46.73 6.91 -22.22
N GLN A 229 -47.95 6.43 -22.03
CA GLN A 229 -48.97 6.41 -23.08
C GLN A 229 -49.45 7.81 -23.48
N ASN A 230 -49.46 8.75 -22.55
CA ASN A 230 -49.74 10.16 -22.83
C ASN A 230 -48.54 10.84 -23.51
N ASP A 231 -47.32 10.55 -23.08
CA ASP A 231 -46.11 11.08 -23.70
C ASP A 231 -45.99 10.59 -25.16
N MET A 232 -46.26 9.31 -25.45
CA MET A 232 -46.26 8.78 -26.82
C MET A 232 -47.29 9.48 -27.71
N LYS A 233 -48.52 9.71 -27.21
CA LYS A 233 -49.56 10.45 -27.94
C LYS A 233 -49.20 11.92 -28.21
N ALA A 234 -48.24 12.50 -27.46
CA ALA A 234 -47.79 13.87 -27.68
C ALA A 234 -46.68 13.96 -28.74
N TYR A 235 -46.09 12.83 -29.13
CA TYR A 235 -45.07 12.75 -30.18
C TYR A 235 -45.63 12.37 -31.55
N ASP A 236 -46.85 11.81 -31.62
CA ASP A 236 -47.64 11.59 -32.84
C ASP A 236 -48.40 12.86 -33.28
#